data_AF-A0A673FW59-F1
#
_entry.id   AF-A0A673FW59-F1
#
_cell.length_a   1.000
_cell.length_b   1.000
_cell.length_c   1.000
_cell.angle_alpha   90.00
_cell.angle_beta   90.00
_cell.angle_gamma   90.00
#
_symmetry.space_group_name_H-M   'P 1'
#
loop_
_entity.id
_entity.type
_entity.pdbx_description
1 polymer ?
#
loop_
_entity_poly.entity_id
_entity_poly.type
_entity_poly.pdbx_seq_one_letter_code
_entity_poly.pdbx_strand_id
1 'polypeptide(L)'
;MGKFMKPGKVVMVLAGRYAGRKAVIVKNIDDGTSDRPYSHALVAGIDRYPRKVTTTMGKKKIAKRSKIKAFVKVFNYNHLMPTRYVDPEQSERRLCTFIQLLYQN
;
A
#
# COMPACT_ATOMS: atom_id res chain seq x y z
N MET A 1 -1.64 -26.51 2.80
CA MET A 1 -2.45 -25.28 2.60
C MET A 1 -1.53 -24.17 2.13
N GLY A 2 -1.84 -23.45 1.04
CA GLY A 2 -0.93 -22.47 0.44
C GLY A 2 -0.92 -21.12 1.16
N LYS A 3 0.26 -20.51 1.35
CA LYS A 3 0.40 -19.15 1.91
C LYS A 3 -0.26 -18.12 0.98
N PHE A 4 -1.20 -17.34 1.49
CA PHE A 4 -1.96 -16.34 0.72
C PHE A 4 -1.44 -14.90 0.86
N MET A 5 -0.63 -14.62 1.89
CA MET A 5 0.02 -13.33 2.12
C MET A 5 1.32 -13.23 1.31
N LYS A 6 1.18 -13.07 -0.01
CA LYS A 6 2.30 -12.93 -0.94
C LYS A 6 2.49 -11.47 -1.36
N PRO A 7 3.71 -11.05 -1.77
CA PRO A 7 3.91 -9.76 -2.43
C PRO A 7 2.96 -9.56 -3.61
N GLY A 8 2.50 -8.33 -3.82
CA GLY A 8 1.53 -7.97 -4.86
C GLY A 8 0.07 -8.27 -4.51
N LYS A 9 -0.21 -8.83 -3.33
CA LYS A 9 -1.58 -8.99 -2.83
C LYS A 9 -2.12 -7.69 -2.28
N VAL A 10 -3.38 -7.40 -2.61
CA VAL A 10 -4.11 -6.28 -2.04
C VAL A 10 -4.66 -6.68 -0.68
N VAL A 11 -4.39 -5.84 0.31
CA VAL A 11 -4.85 -5.97 1.69
C VAL A 11 -5.58 -4.70 2.12
N MET A 12 -6.48 -4.84 3.10
CA MET A 12 -7.09 -3.70 3.77
C MET A 12 -6.52 -3.60 5.18
N VAL A 13 -6.14 -2.38 5.58
CA VAL A 13 -5.63 -2.14 6.93
C VAL A 13 -6.80 -2.05 7.91
N LEU A 14 -6.74 -2.81 9.00
CA LEU A 14 -7.79 -2.88 10.02
C LEU A 14 -7.57 -1.87 11.16
N ALA A 15 -6.31 -1.59 11.53
CA ALA A 15 -5.98 -0.83 12.73
C ALA A 15 -4.98 0.31 12.50
N GLY A 16 -5.05 1.32 13.38
CA GLY A 16 -4.17 2.49 13.41
C GLY A 16 -4.59 3.61 12.47
N ARG A 17 -3.70 4.59 12.27
CA ARG A 17 -3.95 5.82 11.46
C ARG A 17 -4.49 5.55 10.04
N TYR A 18 -4.11 4.41 9.46
CA TYR A 18 -4.49 4.04 8.09
C TYR A 18 -5.59 2.98 8.04
N ALA A 19 -6.37 2.80 9.11
CA ALA A 19 -7.52 1.90 9.11
C ALA A 19 -8.49 2.22 7.96
N GLY A 20 -9.05 1.18 7.34
CA GLY A 20 -9.94 1.26 6.18
C GLY A 20 -9.24 1.60 4.87
N ARG A 21 -7.91 1.75 4.85
CA ARG A 21 -7.15 2.00 3.61
C ARG A 21 -6.75 0.72 2.92
N LYS A 22 -6.85 0.74 1.59
CA LYS A 22 -6.35 -0.31 0.70
C LYS A 22 -4.85 -0.13 0.54
N ALA A 23 -4.16 -1.25 0.54
CA ALA A 23 -2.72 -1.29 0.44
C ALA A 23 -2.25 -2.60 -0.21
N VAL A 24 -0.98 -2.64 -0.56
CA VAL A 24 -0.34 -3.76 -1.25
C VAL A 24 0.80 -4.26 -0.40
N ILE A 25 0.92 -5.57 -0.28
CA ILE A 25 2.09 -6.19 0.35
C ILE A 25 3.27 -6.02 -0.61
N VAL A 26 4.30 -5.32 -0.15
CA VAL A 26 5.57 -5.17 -0.88
C VAL A 26 6.52 -6.29 -0.48
N LYS A 27 6.64 -6.55 0.82
CA LYS A 27 7.49 -7.62 1.35
C LYS A 27 6.79 -8.31 2.49
N ASN A 28 6.74 -9.63 2.44
CA ASN A 28 6.23 -10.49 3.50
C ASN A 28 7.38 -10.97 4.39
N ILE A 29 7.17 -11.00 5.71
CA ILE A 29 8.11 -11.52 6.71
C ILE A 29 7.29 -12.43 7.62
N ASP A 30 7.34 -13.73 7.33
CA ASP A 30 6.49 -14.71 8.01
C ASP A 30 7.06 -15.12 9.37
N ASP A 31 8.39 -15.25 9.47
CA ASP A 31 9.07 -15.81 10.65
C ASP A 31 9.53 -14.75 11.67
N GLY A 32 9.22 -13.48 11.42
CA GLY A 32 9.65 -12.34 12.24
C GLY A 32 11.11 -11.91 11.99
N THR A 33 11.51 -10.83 12.64
CA THR A 33 12.89 -10.33 12.70
C THR A 33 13.33 -10.21 14.15
N SER A 34 14.63 -10.01 14.41
CA SER A 34 15.18 -9.75 15.76
C SER A 34 14.40 -8.65 16.50
N ASP A 35 14.05 -7.58 15.78
CA ASP A 35 13.37 -6.42 16.36
C ASP A 35 11.87 -6.64 16.55
N ARG A 36 11.29 -7.55 15.74
CA ARG A 36 9.85 -7.82 15.67
C ARG A 36 9.63 -9.32 15.51
N PRO A 37 9.52 -10.07 16.62
CA PRO A 37 9.44 -11.53 16.57
C PRO A 37 8.10 -12.07 16.01
N TYR A 38 7.14 -11.18 15.71
CA TYR A 38 5.84 -11.54 15.15
C TYR A 38 5.82 -11.43 13.62
N SER A 39 4.94 -12.19 12.97
CA SER A 39 4.75 -12.13 11.52
C SER A 39 4.21 -10.76 11.07
N HIS A 40 4.85 -10.17 10.07
CA HIS A 40 4.54 -8.83 9.60
C HIS A 40 4.81 -8.64 8.10
N ALA A 41 4.23 -7.60 7.51
CA ALA A 41 4.49 -7.21 6.14
C ALA A 41 4.87 -5.73 6.04
N LEU A 42 5.77 -5.43 5.11
CA LEU A 42 5.94 -4.10 4.56
C LEU A 42 4.82 -3.85 3.57
N VAL A 43 4.04 -2.79 3.82
CA VAL A 43 2.84 -2.48 3.07
C VAL A 43 2.93 -1.06 2.52
N ALA A 44 2.58 -0.90 1.24
CA ALA A 44 2.42 0.39 0.58
C ALA A 44 0.95 0.63 0.27
N GLY A 45 0.37 1.73 0.75
CA GLY A 45 -1.06 2.00 0.63
C GLY A 45 -1.40 3.44 0.29
N ILE A 46 -2.71 3.70 0.14
CA ILE A 46 -3.24 4.99 -0.29
C ILE A 46 -3.85 5.76 0.91
N ASP A 47 -3.17 6.82 1.36
CA ASP A 47 -3.61 7.74 2.43
C ASP A 47 -4.56 8.83 1.91
N ARG A 48 -4.50 9.17 0.62
CA ARG A 48 -5.52 10.03 0.01
C ARG A 48 -5.92 9.48 -1.34
N TYR A 49 -7.14 8.97 -1.41
CA TYR A 49 -7.71 8.49 -2.66
C TYR A 49 -7.98 9.66 -3.63
N PRO A 50 -7.86 9.42 -4.94
CA PRO A 50 -8.29 10.39 -5.92
C PRO A 50 -9.79 10.63 -5.77
N ARG A 51 -10.21 11.90 -5.94
CA ARG A 51 -11.63 12.27 -5.88
C ARG A 51 -12.26 12.10 -7.26
N LYS A 52 -13.55 11.77 -7.32
CA LYS A 52 -14.31 11.65 -8.58
C LYS A 52 -14.15 12.91 -9.44
N VAL A 53 -13.82 12.67 -10.71
CA VAL A 53 -13.73 13.70 -11.76
C VAL A 53 -14.98 13.60 -12.65
N THR A 54 -15.47 14.74 -13.12
CA THR A 54 -16.57 14.84 -14.10
C THR A 54 -16.09 15.67 -15.29
N THR A 55 -16.74 15.48 -16.44
CA THR A 55 -16.36 16.10 -17.72
C THR A 55 -16.40 17.62 -17.70
N THR A 56 -17.26 18.22 -16.88
CA THR A 56 -17.42 19.68 -16.74
C THR A 56 -16.29 20.37 -15.97
N MET A 57 -15.37 19.62 -15.35
CA MET A 57 -14.31 20.22 -14.53
C MET A 57 -13.17 20.78 -15.37
N GLY A 58 -12.70 21.99 -15.04
CA GLY A 58 -11.50 22.55 -15.66
C GLY A 58 -10.21 21.80 -15.27
N LYS A 59 -9.21 21.82 -16.16
CA LYS A 59 -7.92 21.08 -16.03
C LYS A 59 -7.23 21.28 -14.67
N LYS A 60 -7.24 22.51 -14.13
CA LYS A 60 -6.66 22.83 -12.80
C LYS A 60 -7.35 22.09 -11.65
N LYS A 61 -8.69 21.94 -11.72
CA LYS A 61 -9.49 21.24 -10.69
C LYS A 61 -9.32 19.73 -10.82
N ILE A 62 -9.21 19.22 -12.05
CA ILE A 62 -8.89 17.81 -12.32
C ILE A 62 -7.55 17.44 -11.71
N ALA A 63 -6.47 18.19 -12.01
CA ALA A 63 -5.14 17.92 -11.48
C ALA A 63 -5.12 17.87 -9.93
N LYS A 64 -5.82 18.80 -9.27
CA LYS A 64 -5.94 18.81 -7.79
C LYS A 64 -6.72 17.62 -7.25
N ARG A 65 -7.75 17.13 -7.95
CA ARG A 65 -8.58 15.98 -7.53
C ARG A 65 -7.89 14.63 -7.78
N SER A 66 -7.03 14.56 -8.79
CA SER A 66 -6.28 13.34 -9.14
C SER A 66 -5.02 13.12 -8.30
N LYS A 67 -4.61 14.08 -7.45
CA LYS A 67 -3.42 13.93 -6.59
C LYS A 67 -3.64 12.84 -5.53
N ILE A 68 -2.82 11.80 -5.58
CA ILE A 68 -2.80 10.69 -4.63
C ILE A 68 -1.71 10.93 -3.59
N LYS A 69 -1.99 10.59 -2.32
CA LYS A 69 -0.97 10.52 -1.27
C LYS A 69 -0.79 9.06 -0.86
N ALA A 70 0.43 8.56 -1.01
CA ALA A 70 0.79 7.21 -0.59
C ALA A 70 1.38 7.19 0.83
N PHE A 71 1.40 6.03 1.45
CA PHE A 71 2.14 5.75 2.68
C PHE A 71 2.84 4.40 2.58
N VAL A 72 3.94 4.26 3.31
CA VAL A 72 4.65 3.00 3.48
C VAL A 72 4.76 2.74 4.98
N LYS A 73 4.34 1.56 5.43
CA LYS A 73 4.39 1.18 6.85
C LYS A 73 4.48 -0.33 7.00
N VAL A 74 5.19 -0.77 8.03
CA VAL A 74 5.21 -2.17 8.45
C VAL A 74 4.01 -2.45 9.35
N PHE A 75 3.22 -3.46 9.00
CA PHE A 75 2.05 -3.91 9.75
C PHE A 75 2.20 -5.36 10.21
N ASN A 76 1.70 -5.66 11.40
CA ASN A 76 1.42 -7.04 11.82
C ASN A 76 0.31 -7.62 10.94
N TYR A 77 0.39 -8.91 10.60
CA TYR A 77 -0.64 -9.60 9.83
C TYR A 77 -2.03 -9.56 10.48
N ASN A 78 -2.13 -9.56 11.81
CA ASN A 78 -3.42 -9.45 12.50
C ASN A 78 -4.14 -8.13 12.21
N HIS A 79 -3.41 -7.10 11.78
CA HIS A 79 -3.95 -5.78 11.44
C HIS A 79 -4.24 -5.64 9.95
N LEU A 80 -4.14 -6.72 9.17
CA LEU A 80 -4.41 -6.74 7.75
C LEU A 80 -5.54 -7.72 7.45
N MET A 81 -6.51 -7.28 6.68
CA MET A 81 -7.51 -8.14 6.06
C MET A 81 -7.04 -8.51 4.65
N PRO A 82 -6.75 -9.78 4.37
CA PRO A 82 -6.41 -10.22 3.02
C PRO A 82 -7.62 -10.10 2.11
N THR A 83 -7.41 -9.66 0.87
CA THR A 83 -8.46 -9.63 -0.16
C THR A 83 -8.15 -10.61 -1.29
N ARG A 84 -9.16 -10.91 -2.11
CA ARG A 84 -8.99 -11.76 -3.30
C ARG A 84 -8.11 -11.10 -4.37
N TYR A 85 -8.08 -9.77 -4.39
CA TYR A 85 -7.45 -9.01 -5.45
C TYR A 85 -5.94 -9.13 -5.41
N VAL A 86 -5.38 -9.39 -6.58
CA VAL A 86 -3.95 -9.26 -6.87
C VAL A 86 -3.83 -7.99 -7.67
N ASP A 87 -2.88 -7.13 -7.34
CA ASP A 87 -2.53 -6.05 -8.25
C ASP A 87 -1.67 -6.65 -9.35
N PRO A 88 -2.19 -6.78 -10.59
CA PRO A 88 -1.37 -7.20 -11.70
C PRO A 88 -0.39 -6.06 -11.98
N GLU A 89 0.91 -6.34 -11.89
CA GLU A 89 1.98 -5.52 -12.46
C GLU A 89 2.57 -4.36 -11.60
N GLN A 90 3.75 -4.63 -11.03
CA GLN A 90 4.88 -3.69 -10.87
C GLN A 90 4.68 -2.41 -10.03
N SER A 91 4.04 -2.52 -8.87
CA SER A 91 4.24 -1.53 -7.81
C SER A 91 5.69 -1.57 -7.27
N GLU A 92 6.40 -2.69 -7.35
CA GLU A 92 7.81 -2.78 -6.95
C GLU A 92 8.74 -1.91 -7.80
N ARG A 93 8.64 -1.86 -9.13
CA ARG A 93 9.59 -1.04 -9.93
C ARG A 93 9.35 0.46 -9.76
N ARG A 94 8.09 0.91 -9.79
CA ARG A 94 7.78 2.34 -9.66
C ARG A 94 7.85 2.85 -8.22
N LEU A 95 7.42 2.06 -7.22
CA LEU A 95 7.53 2.46 -5.81
C LEU A 95 8.93 2.25 -5.27
N CYS A 96 9.69 1.23 -5.67
CA CYS A 96 11.10 1.11 -5.28
C CYS A 96 11.91 2.27 -5.89
N THR A 97 11.68 2.65 -7.15
CA THR A 97 12.29 3.87 -7.72
C THR A 97 11.88 5.13 -6.95
N PHE A 98 10.60 5.25 -6.57
CA PHE A 98 10.13 6.40 -5.77
C PHE A 98 10.71 6.42 -4.34
N ILE A 99 10.89 5.25 -3.73
CA ILE A 99 11.47 5.11 -2.38
C ILE A 99 12.98 5.34 -2.44
N GLN A 100 13.69 4.85 -3.47
CA GLN A 100 15.11 5.14 -3.71
C GLN A 100 15.33 6.64 -3.93
N LEU A 101 14.49 7.30 -4.72
CA LEU A 101 14.54 8.75 -4.94
C LEU A 101 14.23 9.55 -3.66
N LEU A 102 13.38 9.04 -2.78
CA LEU A 102 13.09 9.65 -1.47
C LEU A 102 14.19 9.38 -0.43
N TYR A 103 15.03 8.37 -0.61
CA TYR A 103 16.17 8.04 0.27
C TYR A 103 17.52 8.57 -0.25
N GLN A 104 17.56 9.17 -1.45
CA GLN A 104 18.74 9.79 -2.06
C GLN A 104 18.72 11.34 -2.05
N ASN A 105 17.83 11.97 -1.25
CA ASN A 105 17.92 13.39 -0.91
C ASN A 105 18.10 13.55 0.60
#